data_AF-A0A0Q8NDA5-F1
#
_entry.id   AF-A0A0Q8NDA5-F1
#
_cell.length_a   1.000
_cell.length_b   1.000
_cell.length_c   1.000
_cell.angle_alpha   90.00
_cell.angle_beta   90.00
_cell.angle_gamma   90.00
#
_symmetry.space_group_name_H-M   'P 1'
#
loop_
_entity.id
_entity.type
_entity.pdbx_description
1 polymer ?
#
loop_
_entity_poly.entity_id
_entity_poly.type
_entity_poly.pdbx_seq_one_letter_code
_entity_poly.pdbx_strand_id
1 'polypeptide(L)'
;MTFNTQSDQPSPSEALPDVLMRIVSELHDVAYLIERIEPQLLELGGGAAFLNSPESMKVMQGIDLAVQKTRGLAEFIDTITGEIPQSWVVDVATALSLVKLSEMQRALGGGMRHGHSQPLNKAAGDFDFF
;
A
#
# COMPACT_ATOMS: atom_id res chain seq x y z
N MET A 1 19.39 -10.11 45.07
CA MET A 1 18.59 -10.82 44.06
C MET A 1 17.68 -9.79 43.41
N THR A 2 18.04 -9.30 42.24
CA THR A 2 17.21 -8.38 41.45
C THR A 2 16.97 -9.07 40.12
N PHE A 3 15.76 -9.59 39.96
CA PHE A 3 15.29 -10.13 38.69
C PHE A 3 15.13 -8.96 37.72
N ASN A 4 16.04 -8.85 36.76
CA ASN A 4 15.83 -8.04 35.57
C ASN A 4 14.96 -8.89 34.65
N THR A 5 13.63 -8.80 34.78
CA THR A 5 12.70 -9.25 33.74
C THR A 5 12.82 -8.28 32.58
N GLN A 6 13.89 -8.46 31.81
CA GLN A 6 13.99 -7.98 30.46
C GLN A 6 12.79 -8.61 29.75
N SER A 7 11.83 -7.76 29.39
CA SER A 7 10.63 -8.12 28.66
C SER A 7 11.02 -9.03 27.51
N ASP A 8 10.69 -10.31 27.65
CA ASP A 8 10.62 -11.27 26.57
C ASP A 8 9.45 -10.79 25.70
N GLN A 9 9.69 -9.74 24.90
CA GLN A 9 8.76 -9.38 23.84
C GLN A 9 8.91 -10.50 22.83
N PRO A 10 7.90 -11.38 22.64
CA PRO A 10 7.95 -12.30 21.53
C PRO A 10 8.13 -11.46 20.27
N SER A 11 9.20 -11.71 19.52
CA SER A 11 9.34 -11.25 18.14
C SER A 11 8.01 -11.53 17.43
N PRO A 12 7.46 -10.60 16.63
CA PRO A 12 6.12 -10.72 16.09
C PRO A 12 6.12 -11.80 15.02
N SER A 13 6.07 -13.04 15.46
CA SER A 13 5.87 -14.19 14.61
C SER A 13 4.40 -14.16 14.21
N GLU A 14 4.17 -13.71 12.98
CA GLU A 14 2.85 -13.50 12.44
C GLU A 14 2.56 -14.59 11.42
N ALA A 15 1.30 -14.98 11.29
CA ALA A 15 0.91 -15.95 10.28
C ALA A 15 1.24 -15.37 8.89
N LEU A 16 1.99 -16.14 8.09
CA LEU A 16 2.41 -15.74 6.76
C LEU A 16 1.23 -15.29 5.88
N PRO A 17 0.06 -15.98 5.88
CA PRO A 17 -1.11 -15.51 5.16
C PRO A 17 -1.52 -14.08 5.54
N ASP A 18 -1.53 -13.74 6.82
CA ASP A 18 -1.95 -12.41 7.30
C ASP A 18 -0.96 -11.32 6.89
N VAL A 19 0.34 -11.64 6.85
CA VAL A 19 1.38 -10.75 6.32
C VAL A 19 1.17 -10.50 4.82
N LEU A 20 0.92 -11.57 4.05
CA LEU A 20 0.69 -11.48 2.61
C LEU A 20 -0.58 -10.69 2.28
N MET A 21 -1.66 -10.86 3.04
CA MET A 21 -2.89 -10.08 2.84
C MET A 21 -2.72 -8.58 3.14
N ARG A 22 -1.81 -8.21 4.05
CA ARG A 22 -1.43 -6.80 4.22
C ARG A 22 -0.68 -6.28 2.99
N ILE A 23 0.23 -7.06 2.41
CA ILE A 23 0.93 -6.70 1.16
C ILE A 23 -0.06 -6.55 0.00
N VAL A 24 -1.03 -7.46 -0.15
CA VAL A 24 -2.11 -7.38 -1.16
C VAL A 24 -2.86 -6.06 -1.03
N SER A 25 -3.24 -5.69 0.20
CA SER A 25 -3.95 -4.45 0.47
C SER A 25 -3.11 -3.21 0.08
N GLU A 26 -1.82 -3.19 0.43
CA GLU A 26 -0.93 -2.08 0.04
C GLU A 26 -0.71 -2.00 -1.47
N LEU A 27 -0.67 -3.12 -2.18
CA LEU A 27 -0.59 -3.12 -3.65
C LEU A 27 -1.85 -2.54 -4.27
N HIS A 28 -3.05 -2.88 -3.78
CA HIS A 28 -4.28 -2.25 -4.24
C HIS A 28 -4.30 -0.74 -3.96
N ASP A 29 -3.83 -0.31 -2.78
CA ASP A 29 -3.72 1.12 -2.45
C ASP A 29 -2.75 1.85 -3.40
N VAL A 30 -1.60 1.25 -3.72
CA VAL A 30 -0.65 1.79 -4.71
C VAL A 30 -1.28 1.88 -6.10
N ALA A 31 -1.99 0.84 -6.56
CA ALA A 31 -2.67 0.87 -7.85
C ALA A 31 -3.70 2.00 -7.92
N TYR A 32 -4.46 2.20 -6.85
CA TYR A 32 -5.44 3.29 -6.73
C TYR A 32 -4.76 4.67 -6.73
N LEU A 33 -3.63 4.82 -6.04
CA LEU A 33 -2.86 6.07 -6.07
C LEU A 33 -2.34 6.40 -7.47
N ILE A 34 -1.84 5.41 -8.21
CA ILE A 34 -1.35 5.60 -9.58
C ILE A 34 -2.51 5.98 -10.52
N GLU A 35 -3.62 5.26 -10.47
CA GLU A 35 -4.82 5.52 -11.30
C GLU A 35 -5.38 6.93 -11.07
N ARG A 36 -5.26 7.46 -9.84
CA ARG A 36 -5.69 8.83 -9.51
C ARG A 36 -4.80 9.93 -10.08
N ILE A 37 -3.55 9.62 -10.43
CA ILE A 37 -2.64 10.60 -11.05
C ILE A 37 -3.01 10.82 -12.52
N GLU A 38 -3.59 9.83 -13.18
CA GLU A 38 -3.97 9.87 -14.59
C GLU A 38 -4.83 11.08 -14.99
N PRO A 39 -5.99 11.35 -14.35
CA PRO A 39 -6.81 12.52 -14.70
C PRO A 39 -6.10 13.85 -14.41
N GLN A 40 -5.29 13.92 -13.34
CA GLN A 40 -4.56 15.13 -12.97
C GLN A 40 -3.47 15.47 -13.99
N LEU A 41 -2.79 14.46 -14.53
CA LEU A 41 -1.80 14.66 -15.59
C LEU A 41 -2.45 15.15 -16.88
N LEU A 42 -3.62 14.64 -17.23
CA LEU A 42 -4.38 15.12 -18.39
C LEU A 42 -4.77 16.60 -18.21
N GLU A 43 -5.27 16.98 -17.04
CA GLU A 43 -5.62 18.37 -16.74
C GLU A 43 -4.40 19.31 -16.83
N LEU A 44 -3.28 18.93 -16.20
CA LEU A 44 -2.03 19.70 -16.23
C LEU A 44 -1.41 19.79 -17.63
N GLY A 45 -1.58 18.75 -18.45
CA GLY A 45 -1.03 18.66 -19.82
C GLY A 45 -1.78 19.48 -20.88
N GLY A 46 -2.83 20.23 -20.51
CA GLY A 46 -3.68 20.94 -21.46
C GLY A 46 -4.86 20.11 -21.97
N GLY A 47 -5.30 19.11 -21.21
CA GLY A 47 -6.45 18.28 -21.50
C GLY A 47 -6.23 17.37 -22.71
N ALA A 48 -7.23 17.25 -23.57
CA ALA A 48 -7.19 16.38 -24.75
C ALA A 48 -6.04 16.73 -25.73
N ALA A 49 -5.54 17.97 -25.73
CA ALA A 49 -4.42 18.36 -26.57
C ALA A 49 -3.11 17.65 -26.17
N PHE A 50 -2.97 17.25 -24.90
CA PHE A 50 -1.83 16.47 -24.41
C PHE A 50 -1.72 15.13 -25.15
N LEU A 51 -2.85 14.46 -25.40
CA LEU A 51 -2.90 13.14 -26.05
C LEU A 51 -2.54 13.17 -27.54
N ASN A 52 -2.44 14.35 -28.15
CA ASN A 52 -2.07 14.47 -29.56
C ASN A 52 -0.57 14.23 -29.79
N SER A 53 0.23 14.18 -28.72
CA SER A 53 1.66 13.87 -28.82
C SER A 53 1.91 12.36 -28.61
N PRO A 54 2.70 11.69 -29.49
CA PRO A 54 3.07 10.29 -29.30
C PRO A 54 3.79 10.02 -27.98
N GLU A 55 4.60 10.97 -27.50
CA GLU A 55 5.31 10.82 -26.23
C GLU A 55 4.37 10.88 -25.03
N SER A 56 3.38 11.77 -25.07
CA SER A 56 2.32 11.84 -24.05
C SER A 56 1.50 10.55 -24.02
N MET A 57 1.14 9.98 -25.18
CA MET A 57 0.44 8.69 -25.23
C MET A 57 1.25 7.55 -24.60
N LYS A 58 2.56 7.49 -24.83
CA LYS A 58 3.43 6.49 -24.18
C LYS A 58 3.45 6.64 -22.67
N VAL A 59 3.47 7.87 -22.16
CA VAL A 59 3.41 8.13 -20.71
C VAL A 59 2.10 7.61 -20.13
N MET A 60 0.97 7.93 -20.76
CA MET A 60 -0.35 7.46 -20.32
C MET A 60 -0.45 5.93 -20.32
N GLN A 61 0.03 5.27 -21.38
CA GLN A 61 0.11 3.81 -21.44
C GLN A 61 1.04 3.23 -20.37
N GLY A 62 2.14 3.92 -20.05
CA GLY A 62 3.03 3.52 -18.98
C GLY A 62 2.36 3.55 -17.61
N ILE A 63 1.48 4.53 -17.37
CA ILE A 63 0.67 4.63 -16.13
C ILE A 63 -0.33 3.49 -16.05
N ASP A 64 -1.13 3.27 -17.10
CA ASP A 64 -2.08 2.15 -17.18
C ASP A 64 -1.38 0.80 -16.97
N LEU A 65 -0.23 0.59 -17.63
CA LEU A 65 0.58 -0.61 -17.45
C LEU A 65 1.06 -0.78 -16.01
N ALA A 66 1.44 0.30 -15.33
CA ALA A 66 1.83 0.25 -13.92
C ALA A 66 0.65 -0.14 -13.03
N VAL A 67 -0.55 0.40 -13.27
CA VAL A 67 -1.78 0.03 -12.56
C VAL A 67 -2.08 -1.46 -12.75
N GLN A 68 -2.08 -1.95 -14.00
CA GLN A 68 -2.36 -3.34 -14.32
C GLN A 68 -1.35 -4.30 -13.68
N LYS A 69 -0.05 -3.98 -13.74
CA LYS A 69 1.00 -4.80 -13.10
C LYS A 69 0.82 -4.87 -11.59
N THR A 70 0.54 -3.74 -10.93
CA THR A 70 0.34 -3.72 -9.49
C THR A 70 -0.89 -4.54 -9.08
N ARG A 71 -2.01 -4.40 -9.79
CA ARG A 71 -3.22 -5.23 -9.56
C ARG A 71 -2.94 -6.71 -9.77
N GLY A 72 -2.29 -7.07 -10.88
CA GLY A 72 -1.93 -8.46 -11.17
C GLY A 72 -1.01 -9.10 -10.13
N LEU A 73 -0.08 -8.33 -9.54
CA LEU A 73 0.74 -8.81 -8.43
C LEU A 73 -0.08 -9.05 -7.15
N ALA A 74 -1.03 -8.16 -6.84
CA ALA A 74 -1.92 -8.32 -5.70
C ALA A 74 -2.79 -9.58 -5.83
N GLU A 75 -3.42 -9.77 -6.99
CA GLU A 75 -4.26 -10.93 -7.31
C GLU A 75 -3.47 -12.24 -7.27
N PHE A 76 -2.24 -12.24 -7.78
CA PHE A 76 -1.37 -13.41 -7.71
C PHE A 76 -1.03 -13.79 -6.27
N ILE A 77 -0.67 -12.81 -5.43
CA ILE A 77 -0.35 -13.05 -4.02
C ILE A 77 -1.59 -13.53 -3.26
N ASP A 78 -2.76 -12.92 -3.47
CA ASP A 78 -4.03 -13.34 -2.87
C ASP A 78 -4.34 -14.80 -3.20
N THR A 79 -4.21 -15.17 -4.48
CA THR A 79 -4.47 -16.54 -4.96
C THR A 79 -3.58 -17.56 -4.27
N ILE A 80 -2.25 -17.35 -4.25
CA ILE A 80 -1.34 -18.30 -3.59
C ILE A 80 -1.50 -18.30 -2.07
N THR A 81 -1.93 -17.18 -1.48
CA THR A 81 -2.15 -17.07 -0.03
C THR A 81 -3.27 -17.99 0.44
N GLY A 82 -4.30 -18.19 -0.38
CA GLY A 82 -5.39 -19.13 -0.09
C GLY A 82 -4.96 -20.59 0.06
N GLU A 83 -3.76 -20.95 -0.43
CA GLU A 83 -3.20 -22.31 -0.31
C GLU A 83 -2.22 -22.46 0.87
N ILE A 84 -1.87 -21.37 1.55
CA ILE A 84 -0.86 -21.38 2.62
C ILE A 84 -1.51 -21.72 3.97
N PRO A 85 -0.97 -22.69 4.73
CA PRO A 85 -1.48 -23.00 6.07
C PRO A 85 -1.32 -21.83 7.06
N GLN A 86 -2.34 -21.57 7.87
CA GLN A 86 -2.29 -20.53 8.92
C GLN A 86 -1.22 -20.79 10.01
N SER A 87 -0.75 -22.04 10.13
CA SER A 87 0.32 -22.40 11.07
C SER A 87 1.71 -21.96 10.62
N TRP A 88 1.87 -21.53 9.37
CA TRP A 88 3.14 -20.98 8.88
C TRP A 88 3.31 -19.58 9.41
N VAL A 89 4.40 -19.37 10.14
CA VAL A 89 4.70 -18.10 10.79
C VAL A 89 6.01 -17.52 10.28
N VAL A 90 6.09 -16.19 10.25
CA VAL A 90 7.26 -15.44 9.80
C VAL A 90 7.55 -14.30 10.78
N ASP A 91 8.83 -14.03 11.04
CA ASP A 91 9.25 -12.84 11.76
C ASP A 91 9.39 -11.66 10.78
N VAL A 92 8.57 -10.63 10.99
CA VAL A 92 8.52 -9.46 10.11
C VAL A 92 9.41 -8.30 10.58
N ALA A 93 10.05 -8.39 11.75
CA ALA A 93 10.75 -7.26 12.37
C ALA A 93 11.84 -6.67 11.46
N THR A 94 12.66 -7.53 10.87
CA THR A 94 13.72 -7.09 9.95
C THR A 94 13.13 -6.44 8.70
N ALA A 95 12.11 -7.06 8.10
CA ALA A 95 11.46 -6.53 6.89
C ALA A 95 10.82 -5.16 7.15
N LEU A 96 10.12 -4.99 8.29
CA LEU A 96 9.53 -3.72 8.69
C LEU A 96 10.57 -2.63 8.95
N SER A 97 11.74 -2.99 9.50
CA SER A 97 12.82 -2.02 9.74
C SER A 97 13.40 -1.39 8.47
N LEU A 98 13.24 -2.05 7.32
CA LEU A 98 13.68 -1.56 6.01
C LEU A 98 12.66 -0.64 5.33
N VAL A 99 11.41 -0.64 5.81
CA VAL A 99 10.35 0.22 5.27
C VAL A 99 10.54 1.64 5.81
N LYS A 100 10.84 2.58 4.91
CA LYS A 100 11.15 3.97 5.27
C LYS A 100 9.91 4.86 5.41
N LEU A 101 8.83 4.53 4.71
CA LEU A 101 7.58 5.28 4.78
C LEU A 101 6.81 4.80 6.01
N SER A 102 6.68 5.68 7.01
CA SER A 102 6.08 5.36 8.32
C SER A 102 4.64 4.83 8.20
N GLU A 103 3.85 5.37 7.26
CA GLU A 103 2.47 4.90 7.02
C GLU A 103 2.45 3.47 6.47
N MET A 104 3.29 3.16 5.48
CA MET A 104 3.44 1.82 4.93
C MET A 104 4.01 0.84 5.98
N GLN A 105 4.98 1.28 6.78
CA GLN A 105 5.53 0.49 7.88
C GLN A 105 4.44 0.13 8.89
N ARG A 106 3.55 1.07 9.23
CA ARG A 106 2.42 0.83 10.13
C ARG A 106 1.39 -0.13 9.51
N ALA A 107 1.06 0.05 8.24
CA ALA A 107 0.09 -0.77 7.53
C ALA A 107 0.56 -2.22 7.39
N LEU A 108 1.84 -2.42 7.09
CA LEU A 108 2.48 -3.73 7.06
C LEU A 108 2.70 -4.31 8.46
N GLY A 109 2.93 -3.49 9.47
CA GLY A 109 3.16 -3.90 10.86
C GLY A 109 1.91 -4.28 11.66
N GLY A 110 0.74 -4.39 11.01
CA GLY A 110 -0.50 -4.84 11.67
C GLY A 110 -1.14 -3.79 12.58
N GLY A 111 -0.70 -2.52 12.52
CA GLY A 111 -1.40 -1.43 13.18
C GLY A 111 -2.79 -1.26 12.57
N MET A 112 -3.82 -1.02 13.40
CA MET A 112 -5.20 -0.81 12.95
C MET A 112 -5.23 0.13 11.74
N ARG A 113 -5.66 -0.41 10.58
CA ARG A 113 -5.92 0.37 9.36
C ARG A 113 -7.01 1.39 9.70
N HIS A 114 -6.64 2.65 9.89
CA HIS A 114 -7.59 3.74 9.71
C HIS A 114 -7.87 3.79 8.21
N GLY A 115 -9.12 3.52 7.80
CA GLY A 115 -9.49 3.42 6.39
C GLY A 115 -9.05 4.65 5.59
N HIS A 116 -8.05 4.45 4.72
CA HIS A 116 -7.43 5.52 3.92
C HIS A 116 -7.97 5.64 2.50
N SER A 117 -9.16 5.10 2.22
CA SER A 117 -10.01 5.64 1.16
C SER A 117 -10.71 6.92 1.64
N GLN A 118 -9.97 7.83 2.29
CA GLN A 118 -10.48 9.18 2.48
C GLN A 118 -10.28 9.91 1.14
N PRO A 119 -11.37 10.34 0.47
CA PRO A 119 -11.23 11.12 -0.74
C PRO A 119 -10.43 12.39 -0.42
N LEU A 120 -9.48 12.77 -1.30
CA LEU A 120 -8.76 14.06 -1.22
C LEU A 120 -9.70 15.28 -1.28
N ASN A 121 -11.02 15.06 -1.39
CA ASN A 121 -12.05 16.09 -1.32
C ASN A 121 -12.50 16.40 0.11
N LYS A 122 -11.93 15.76 1.15
CA LYS A 122 -12.04 16.32 2.50
C LYS A 122 -11.06 17.49 2.58
N ALA A 123 -11.55 18.67 2.21
CA ALA A 123 -10.83 19.93 2.26
C ALA A 123 -10.04 20.01 3.58
N ALA A 124 -8.74 20.28 3.46
CA ALA A 124 -7.92 20.76 4.55
C ALA A 124 -8.48 22.12 5.00
N GLY A 125 -9.50 22.10 5.85
CA GLY A 125 -10.28 23.29 6.21
C GLY A 125 -11.37 23.07 7.25
N ASP A 126 -11.70 21.83 7.59
CA ASP A 126 -12.63 21.54 8.69
C ASP A 126 -11.86 21.50 10.02
N PHE A 127 -11.46 22.68 10.47
CA PHE A 127 -11.12 22.92 11.87
C PHE A 127 -12.43 22.99 12.65
N ASP A 128 -12.79 21.90 13.35
CA ASP A 128 -13.79 21.97 14.41
C ASP A 128 -13.24 22.89 15.52
N PHE A 129 -13.78 24.11 15.58
CA PHE A 129 -13.68 24.94 16.77
C PHE A 129 -14.74 24.46 17.77
N PHE A 130 -14.25 24.09 18.96
CA PHE A 130 -14.93 23.74 20.23
C PHE A 130 -15.34 22.27 20.44
#